data_AF-A0A2E7W1S5-F1
#
_entry.id   AF-A0A2E7W1S5-F1
#
_cell.length_a   1.000
_cell.length_b   1.000
_cell.length_c   1.000
_cell.angle_alpha   90.00
_cell.angle_beta   90.00
_cell.angle_gamma   90.00
#
_symmetry.space_group_name_H-M   'P 1'
#
loop_
_entity.id
_entity.type
_entity.pdbx_description
1 polymer ?
#
loop_
_entity_poly.entity_id
_entity_poly.type
_entity_poly.pdbx_seq_one_letter_code
_entity_poly.pdbx_strand_id
1 'polypeptide(L)'
;MKVTYQHEVTTSFVLWFDNYLLSKGEAYSNITGKYYHTPDDRLMDASPYSSPYKQWVTDSSIDGAEIPSGVYNNGNFIERGESGLKLDFQNGRAIMDSSVGVDQNLTGTFPVKDFSIYVTDQNEEDLIIESNHRVNSRFFDQISGIPPYDQTVPAVFISNDGSKNDPFSFGGEDKTTTYFRAAVIAENLYGLDGVLSVFSDASHEVFNKISFEDFPLNEFGDLKSGNYAGGQDAVYNYDLLKEKHKDNIFMIQKVGASRMTDNLRKVIIDNLFVGFLDFEVIKYRYPRL
;
A
#
# COMPACT_ATOMS: atom_id res chain seq x y z
N MET A 1 -13.75 19.01 6.72
CA MET A 1 -14.81 18.55 5.78
C MET A 1 -15.28 17.19 6.28
N LYS A 2 -16.57 16.85 6.18
CA LYS A 2 -17.06 15.52 6.57
C LYS A 2 -16.52 14.47 5.58
N VAL A 3 -16.26 13.25 6.05
CA VAL A 3 -15.95 12.10 5.17
C VAL A 3 -17.06 11.94 4.13
N THR A 4 -16.67 11.80 2.86
CA THR A 4 -17.55 11.70 1.70
C THR A 4 -17.34 10.37 0.99
N TYR A 5 -18.25 10.04 0.06
CA TYR A 5 -18.18 8.83 -0.76
C TYR A 5 -16.81 8.63 -1.45
N GLN A 6 -16.20 9.71 -1.92
CA GLN A 6 -14.91 9.63 -2.63
C GLN A 6 -13.76 9.19 -1.71
N HIS A 7 -13.76 9.63 -0.46
CA HIS A 7 -12.75 9.19 0.49
C HIS A 7 -12.89 7.70 0.79
N GLU A 8 -14.12 7.23 1.00
CA GLU A 8 -14.38 5.81 1.33
C GLU A 8 -14.08 4.88 0.15
N VAL A 9 -14.46 5.24 -1.08
CA VAL A 9 -14.21 4.40 -2.27
C VAL A 9 -12.72 4.33 -2.57
N THR A 10 -11.98 5.44 -2.52
CA THR A 10 -10.53 5.43 -2.75
C THR A 10 -9.81 4.57 -1.70
N THR A 11 -10.10 4.78 -0.41
CA THR A 11 -9.49 3.98 0.66
C THR A 11 -9.84 2.50 0.54
N SER A 12 -11.10 2.16 0.26
CA SER A 12 -11.53 0.76 0.09
C SER A 12 -10.87 0.12 -1.12
N PHE A 13 -10.76 0.85 -2.23
CA PHE A 13 -10.12 0.36 -3.45
C PHE A 13 -8.64 0.06 -3.24
N VAL A 14 -7.90 0.92 -2.53
CA VAL A 14 -6.48 0.70 -2.23
C VAL A 14 -6.27 -0.52 -1.33
N LEU A 15 -7.10 -0.68 -0.29
CA LEU A 15 -7.03 -1.86 0.59
C LEU A 15 -7.34 -3.16 -0.16
N TRP A 16 -8.36 -3.14 -1.01
CA TRP A 16 -8.67 -4.27 -1.88
C TRP A 16 -7.55 -4.56 -2.87
N PHE A 17 -7.02 -3.54 -3.55
CA PHE A 17 -5.96 -3.67 -4.54
C PHE A 17 -4.72 -4.31 -3.92
N ASP A 18 -4.31 -3.84 -2.73
CA ASP A 18 -3.19 -4.39 -1.99
C ASP A 18 -3.40 -5.86 -1.62
N ASN A 19 -4.51 -6.18 -0.96
CA ASN A 19 -4.84 -7.56 -0.60
C ASN A 19 -4.94 -8.48 -1.83
N TYR A 20 -5.56 -8.01 -2.92
CA TYR A 20 -5.73 -8.79 -4.14
C TYR A 20 -4.39 -9.08 -4.82
N LEU A 21 -3.50 -8.08 -4.92
CA LEU A 21 -2.16 -8.28 -5.47
C LEU A 21 -1.33 -9.26 -4.61
N LEU A 22 -1.38 -9.12 -3.29
CA LEU A 22 -0.63 -9.96 -2.37
C LEU A 22 -1.15 -11.40 -2.32
N SER A 23 -2.48 -11.60 -2.37
CA SER A 23 -3.10 -12.92 -2.29
C SER A 23 -3.12 -13.68 -3.61
N LYS A 24 -3.32 -13.01 -4.75
CA LYS A 24 -3.38 -13.65 -6.07
C LYS A 24 -2.04 -13.66 -6.79
N GLY A 25 -1.23 -12.63 -6.56
CA GLY A 25 0.09 -12.49 -7.17
C GLY A 25 1.24 -12.99 -6.31
N GLU A 26 1.00 -13.33 -5.03
CA GLU A 26 2.04 -13.68 -4.05
C GLU A 26 3.20 -12.67 -4.07
N ALA A 27 2.86 -11.39 -4.28
CA ALA A 27 3.79 -10.32 -4.61
C ALA A 27 4.48 -9.75 -3.37
N TYR A 28 5.10 -10.61 -2.57
CA TYR A 28 5.88 -10.23 -1.40
C TYR A 28 7.07 -11.19 -1.18
N SER A 29 8.01 -10.78 -0.34
CA SER A 29 9.11 -11.64 0.11
C SER A 29 9.47 -11.35 1.57
N ASN A 30 9.60 -12.41 2.38
CA ASN A 30 10.08 -12.27 3.75
C ASN A 30 11.59 -12.06 3.76
N ILE A 31 12.03 -10.96 4.37
CA ILE A 31 13.44 -10.59 4.45
C ILE A 31 13.82 -10.40 5.92
N THR A 32 14.95 -10.97 6.32
CA THR A 32 15.60 -10.65 7.60
C THR A 32 16.71 -9.64 7.34
N GLY A 33 16.62 -8.48 7.98
CA GLY A 33 17.51 -7.37 7.72
C GLY A 33 17.89 -6.57 8.96
N LYS A 34 18.86 -5.68 8.77
CA LYS A 34 19.26 -4.67 9.74
C LYS A 34 18.54 -3.35 9.46
N TYR A 35 18.21 -2.62 10.51
CA TYR A 35 17.74 -1.25 10.40
C TYR A 35 18.90 -0.26 10.58
N TYR A 36 18.80 0.87 9.89
CA TYR A 36 19.80 1.93 9.87
C TYR A 36 19.19 3.21 10.40
N HIS A 37 19.86 3.84 11.36
CA HIS A 37 19.40 5.12 11.90
C HIS A 37 19.28 6.14 10.78
N THR A 38 18.09 6.72 10.64
CA THR A 38 17.76 7.64 9.55
C THR A 38 16.98 8.80 10.16
N PRO A 39 17.64 9.93 10.49
CA PRO A 39 17.00 11.02 11.22
C PRO A 39 15.79 11.59 10.46
N ASP A 40 14.74 11.95 11.20
CA ASP A 40 13.52 12.56 10.66
C ASP A 40 13.10 13.73 11.54
N ASP A 41 13.26 14.96 11.02
CA ASP A 41 12.93 16.20 11.73
C ASP A 41 11.44 16.31 12.08
N ARG A 42 10.57 15.53 11.41
CA ARG A 42 9.12 15.53 11.70
C ARG A 42 8.76 14.74 12.96
N LEU A 43 9.65 13.85 13.41
CA LEU A 43 9.46 13.03 14.60
C LEU A 43 10.29 13.61 15.75
N MET A 44 9.76 14.65 16.40
CA MET A 44 10.36 15.20 17.62
C MET A 44 10.32 14.12 18.72
N ASP A 45 11.44 13.93 19.42
CA ASP A 45 11.62 12.96 20.52
C ASP A 45 11.61 11.46 20.15
N ALA A 46 11.86 11.12 18.88
CA ALA A 46 12.01 9.74 18.44
C ALA A 46 13.37 9.44 17.79
N SER A 47 13.79 8.17 17.86
CA SER A 47 14.94 7.62 17.12
C SER A 47 14.43 6.67 16.03
N PRO A 48 14.20 7.16 14.80
CA PRO A 48 13.79 6.35 13.66
C PRO A 48 14.96 5.53 13.06
N TYR A 49 14.63 4.30 12.65
CA TYR A 49 15.53 3.36 12.01
C TYR A 49 14.86 2.75 10.77
N SER A 50 15.35 3.08 9.59
CA SER A 50 14.80 2.60 8.32
C SER A 50 15.45 1.29 7.89
N SER A 51 14.65 0.39 7.34
CA SER A 51 15.19 -0.73 6.57
C SER A 51 15.62 -0.26 5.17
N PRO A 52 16.41 -1.07 4.44
CA PRO A 52 16.68 -0.83 3.02
C PRO A 52 15.47 -1.01 2.11
N TYR A 53 14.29 -1.38 2.65
CA TYR A 53 13.16 -1.82 1.85
C TYR A 53 11.86 -1.08 2.21
N LYS A 54 11.06 -0.78 1.19
CA LYS A 54 9.70 -0.22 1.31
C LYS A 54 8.77 -0.79 0.25
N GLN A 55 7.47 -0.93 0.48
CA GLN A 55 6.71 -0.91 1.74
C GLN A 55 6.61 -2.33 2.31
N TRP A 56 6.14 -2.49 3.55
CA TRP A 56 5.92 -3.82 4.14
C TRP A 56 4.46 -4.27 4.05
N VAL A 57 4.25 -5.59 4.04
CA VAL A 57 2.91 -6.18 4.15
C VAL A 57 2.37 -5.94 5.57
N THR A 58 1.13 -5.48 5.64
CA THR A 58 0.42 -5.15 6.89
C THR A 58 -0.69 -6.15 7.21
N ASP A 59 -1.12 -6.93 6.22
CA ASP A 59 -2.34 -7.74 6.25
C ASP A 59 -2.06 -9.20 6.59
N SER A 60 -2.56 -9.65 7.75
CA SER A 60 -2.39 -11.02 8.27
C SER A 60 -3.24 -12.07 7.57
N SER A 61 -4.15 -11.67 6.69
CA SER A 61 -4.85 -12.64 5.84
C SER A 61 -3.96 -13.19 4.71
N ILE A 62 -2.80 -12.57 4.47
CA ILE A 62 -1.85 -13.03 3.44
C ILE A 62 -1.08 -14.23 3.98
N ASP A 63 -1.38 -15.40 3.42
CA ASP A 63 -0.72 -16.66 3.78
C ASP A 63 0.80 -16.57 3.51
N GLY A 64 1.60 -16.99 4.48
CA GLY A 64 3.07 -16.97 4.43
C GLY A 64 3.75 -15.64 4.76
N ALA A 65 3.04 -14.52 4.91
CA ALA A 65 3.65 -13.22 5.24
C ALA A 65 4.01 -13.12 6.73
N GLU A 66 5.29 -12.91 7.05
CA GLU A 66 5.79 -12.84 8.44
C GLU A 66 5.68 -11.42 9.03
N ILE A 67 4.46 -10.96 9.33
CA ILE A 67 4.22 -9.60 9.80
C ILE A 67 4.95 -9.34 11.13
N PRO A 68 5.82 -8.32 11.21
CA PRO A 68 6.61 -8.05 12.40
C PRO A 68 5.72 -7.59 13.58
N SER A 69 5.89 -8.23 14.73
CA SER A 69 5.33 -7.82 16.03
C SER A 69 6.31 -7.00 16.87
N GLY A 70 7.56 -6.86 16.43
CA GLY A 70 8.61 -6.16 17.16
C GLY A 70 9.95 -6.17 16.42
N VAL A 71 11.01 -5.71 17.09
CA VAL A 71 12.38 -5.72 16.57
C VAL A 71 13.34 -6.33 17.57
N TYR A 72 14.48 -6.83 17.10
CA TYR A 72 15.56 -7.29 17.96
C TYR A 72 16.60 -6.19 18.12
N ASN A 73 16.96 -5.85 19.36
CA ASN A 73 18.11 -5.01 19.66
C ASN A 73 19.20 -5.86 20.32
N ASN A 74 20.34 -6.07 19.65
CA ASN A 74 21.43 -6.91 20.14
C ASN A 74 20.98 -8.33 20.58
N GLY A 75 19.97 -8.89 19.89
CA GLY A 75 19.41 -10.20 20.18
C GLY A 75 18.28 -10.21 21.22
N ASN A 76 18.00 -9.10 21.91
CA ASN A 76 16.84 -8.95 22.77
C ASN A 76 15.64 -8.50 21.95
N PHE A 77 14.53 -9.24 22.02
CA PHE A 77 13.29 -8.85 21.35
C PHE A 77 12.61 -7.71 22.11
N ILE A 78 12.21 -6.68 21.39
CA ILE A 78 11.44 -5.54 21.87
C ILE A 78 10.10 -5.61 21.15
N GLU A 79 9.03 -5.77 21.93
CA GLU A 79 7.66 -5.85 21.41
C GLU A 79 7.16 -4.48 20.95
N ARG A 80 6.27 -4.46 19.95
CA ARG A 80 5.60 -3.22 19.53
C ARG A 80 4.83 -2.63 20.71
N GLY A 81 5.02 -1.34 20.96
CA GLY A 81 4.48 -0.64 22.13
C GLY A 81 5.42 -0.64 23.35
N GLU A 82 6.41 -1.52 23.40
CA GLU A 82 7.47 -1.49 24.41
C GLU A 82 8.52 -0.43 24.05
N SER A 83 9.01 0.33 25.03
CA SER A 83 10.01 1.40 24.82
C SER A 83 9.61 2.42 23.73
N GLY A 84 8.30 2.63 23.55
CA GLY A 84 7.74 3.52 22.54
C GLY A 84 7.84 3.03 21.09
N LEU A 85 8.24 1.76 20.88
CA LEU A 85 8.42 1.14 19.56
C LEU A 85 7.12 1.20 18.76
N LYS A 86 7.19 1.83 17.60
CA LYS A 86 6.17 1.83 16.56
C LYS A 86 6.77 1.32 15.27
N LEU A 87 6.02 0.52 14.52
CA LEU A 87 6.46 -0.01 13.22
C LEU A 87 5.75 0.74 12.12
N ASP A 88 6.47 1.56 11.36
CA ASP A 88 5.90 2.25 10.20
C ASP A 88 6.03 1.34 8.97
N PHE A 89 4.93 0.66 8.63
CA PHE A 89 4.88 -0.28 7.52
C PHE A 89 4.90 0.43 6.15
N GLN A 90 4.51 1.71 6.09
CA GLN A 90 4.50 2.48 4.84
C GLN A 90 5.91 2.93 4.46
N ASN A 91 6.72 3.34 5.43
CA ASN A 91 8.11 3.75 5.19
C ASN A 91 9.12 2.66 5.50
N GLY A 92 8.69 1.47 5.94
CA GLY A 92 9.57 0.36 6.26
C GLY A 92 10.58 0.69 7.36
N ARG A 93 10.13 1.31 8.46
CA ARG A 93 10.99 1.78 9.56
C ARG A 93 10.46 1.37 10.94
N ALA A 94 11.38 1.23 11.89
CA ALA A 94 11.09 1.13 13.30
C ALA A 94 11.34 2.49 13.97
N ILE A 95 10.37 2.99 14.72
CA ILE A 95 10.44 4.27 15.43
C ILE A 95 10.53 3.97 16.92
N MET A 96 11.67 4.28 17.52
CA MET A 96 11.92 4.11 18.96
C MET A 96 11.80 5.45 19.69
N ASP A 97 11.64 5.41 21.01
CA ASP A 97 11.79 6.59 21.85
C ASP A 97 13.24 7.14 21.79
N SER A 98 13.42 8.46 21.86
CA SER A 98 14.74 9.09 21.86
C SER A 98 15.69 8.59 22.96
N SER A 99 15.16 8.09 24.08
CA SER A 99 15.95 7.51 25.18
C SER A 99 16.73 6.26 24.80
N VAL A 100 16.34 5.57 23.72
CA VAL A 100 17.03 4.38 23.20
C VAL A 100 18.37 4.76 22.53
N GLY A 101 18.56 6.02 22.15
CA GLY A 101 19.76 6.49 21.45
C GLY A 101 19.81 6.07 19.98
N VAL A 102 20.89 6.45 19.28
CA VAL A 102 21.02 6.29 17.81
C VAL A 102 21.91 5.11 17.40
N ASP A 103 22.83 4.67 18.27
CA ASP A 103 23.82 3.62 17.99
C ASP A 103 23.35 2.21 18.36
N GLN A 104 22.13 1.84 17.92
CA GLN A 104 21.58 0.51 18.18
C GLN A 104 21.77 -0.44 17.00
N ASN A 105 21.98 -1.72 17.30
CA ASN A 105 22.02 -2.78 16.30
C ASN A 105 20.66 -3.45 16.21
N LEU A 106 19.73 -2.76 15.55
CA LEU A 106 18.37 -3.25 15.36
C LEU A 106 18.30 -4.20 14.16
N THR A 107 17.68 -5.36 14.35
CA THR A 107 17.39 -6.33 13.31
C THR A 107 15.95 -6.81 13.38
N GLY A 108 15.39 -7.27 12.27
CA GLY A 108 14.05 -7.83 12.25
C GLY A 108 13.80 -8.63 11.00
N THR A 109 12.75 -9.45 11.04
CA THR A 109 12.18 -10.10 9.87
C THR A 109 10.89 -9.38 9.52
N PHE A 110 10.74 -9.03 8.24
CA PHE A 110 9.57 -8.31 7.75
C PHE A 110 9.24 -8.72 6.31
N PRO A 111 7.95 -8.74 5.94
CA PRO A 111 7.48 -9.07 4.61
C PRO A 111 7.54 -7.81 3.74
N VAL A 112 8.41 -7.78 2.75
CA VAL A 112 8.56 -6.66 1.81
C VAL A 112 7.67 -6.90 0.60
N LYS A 113 6.88 -5.89 0.22
CA LYS A 113 6.06 -5.95 -1.01
C LYS A 113 6.94 -5.90 -2.25
N ASP A 114 6.58 -6.66 -3.28
CA ASP A 114 7.26 -6.62 -4.58
C ASP A 114 6.99 -5.32 -5.33
N PHE A 115 5.78 -4.78 -5.12
CA PHE A 115 5.37 -3.47 -5.62
C PHE A 115 4.87 -2.61 -4.47
N SER A 116 5.44 -1.42 -4.32
CA SER A 116 4.91 -0.41 -3.41
C SER A 116 3.62 0.19 -3.95
N ILE A 117 2.67 0.57 -3.10
CA ILE A 117 1.41 1.16 -3.55
C ILE A 117 1.31 2.60 -3.04
N TYR A 118 1.09 3.53 -3.95
CA TYR A 118 0.97 4.95 -3.65
C TYR A 118 -0.34 5.49 -4.22
N VAL A 119 -1.04 6.30 -3.44
CA VAL A 119 -2.16 7.10 -3.94
C VAL A 119 -1.62 8.45 -4.38
N THR A 120 -1.99 8.90 -5.56
CA THR A 120 -1.47 10.15 -6.15
C THR A 120 -2.55 10.89 -6.93
N ASP A 121 -2.43 12.21 -6.94
CA ASP A 121 -3.22 13.12 -7.78
C ASP A 121 -2.36 13.71 -8.92
N GLN A 122 -1.09 13.30 -9.03
CA GLN A 122 -0.19 13.76 -10.09
C GLN A 122 -0.51 13.07 -11.42
N ASN A 123 -0.25 13.77 -12.53
CA ASN A 123 -0.36 13.16 -13.86
C ASN A 123 0.66 12.02 -13.99
N GLU A 124 0.30 11.00 -14.76
CA GLU A 124 1.14 9.82 -14.94
C GLU A 124 2.41 10.18 -15.71
N GLU A 125 2.32 11.12 -16.66
CA GLU A 125 3.48 11.63 -17.39
C GLU A 125 4.51 12.28 -16.45
N ASP A 126 4.05 13.09 -15.50
CA ASP A 126 4.92 13.74 -14.51
C ASP A 126 5.55 12.68 -13.59
N LEU A 127 4.79 11.68 -13.13
CA LEU A 127 5.31 10.58 -12.31
C LEU A 127 6.39 9.75 -13.02
N ILE A 128 6.24 9.59 -14.34
CA ILE A 128 7.18 8.88 -15.22
C ILE A 128 8.41 9.75 -15.50
N ILE A 129 8.28 11.07 -15.63
CA ILE A 129 9.37 12.00 -15.94
C ILE A 129 10.17 12.41 -14.70
N GLU A 130 9.53 12.58 -13.54
CA GLU A 130 10.15 12.95 -12.27
C GLU A 130 10.98 11.81 -11.64
N SER A 131 11.32 10.77 -12.42
CA SER A 131 11.83 9.46 -12.00
C SER A 131 13.25 9.44 -11.41
N ASN A 132 13.56 10.35 -10.49
CA ASN A 132 14.57 10.14 -9.45
C ASN A 132 14.07 9.15 -8.38
N HIS A 133 13.25 8.17 -8.79
CA HIS A 133 12.74 7.13 -7.89
C HIS A 133 13.89 6.22 -7.51
N ARG A 134 14.08 6.00 -6.21
CA ARG A 134 15.09 5.07 -5.73
C ARG A 134 14.63 3.66 -6.03
N VAL A 135 15.52 2.87 -6.63
CA VAL A 135 15.27 1.45 -6.88
C VAL A 135 15.35 0.73 -5.53
N ASN A 136 14.24 0.13 -5.09
CA ASN A 136 14.22 -0.79 -3.96
C ASN A 136 14.73 -2.17 -4.41
N SER A 137 15.95 -2.18 -4.93
CA SER A 137 16.50 -3.36 -5.59
C SER A 137 16.78 -4.44 -4.56
N ARG A 138 16.25 -5.63 -4.83
CA ARG A 138 16.55 -6.85 -4.07
C ARG A 138 17.82 -7.56 -4.55
N PHE A 139 18.39 -7.09 -5.66
CA PHE A 139 19.51 -7.75 -6.35
C PHE A 139 20.85 -7.03 -6.18
N PHE A 140 20.84 -5.73 -5.90
CA PHE A 140 22.06 -4.94 -5.72
C PHE A 140 21.94 -4.08 -4.44
N ASP A 141 22.78 -4.39 -3.46
CA ASP A 141 22.72 -3.83 -2.09
C ASP A 141 22.88 -2.31 -2.05
N GLN A 142 21.89 -1.62 -1.48
CA GLN A 142 22.16 -0.45 -0.66
C GLN A 142 22.28 -0.89 0.80
N ILE A 143 23.46 -0.71 1.39
CA ILE A 143 23.75 -1.01 2.81
C ILE A 143 23.24 0.14 3.72
N SER A 144 22.22 0.89 3.29
CA SER A 144 21.70 2.05 4.00
C SER A 144 20.19 2.09 3.99
N GLY A 145 19.59 2.59 5.08
CA GLY A 145 18.16 2.80 5.15
C GLY A 145 17.66 3.83 4.14
N ILE A 146 16.47 3.60 3.61
CA ILE A 146 15.84 4.55 2.69
C ILE A 146 15.25 5.71 3.51
N PRO A 147 15.55 6.99 3.17
CA PRO A 147 14.96 8.15 3.82
C PRO A 147 13.43 8.09 3.83
N PRO A 148 12.75 8.57 4.88
CA PRO A 148 11.30 8.60 4.91
C PRO A 148 10.76 9.50 3.77
N TYR A 149 9.52 9.25 3.32
CA TYR A 149 8.83 10.03 2.27
C TYR A 149 9.35 9.88 0.84
N ASP A 150 10.58 9.37 0.62
CA ASP A 150 11.05 8.98 -0.72
C ASP A 150 10.20 7.80 -1.24
N GLN A 151 9.73 7.95 -2.48
CA GLN A 151 9.05 6.90 -3.23
C GLN A 151 10.08 5.95 -3.86
N THR A 152 9.74 4.67 -3.85
CA THR A 152 10.62 3.60 -4.35
C THR A 152 9.95 2.76 -5.42
N VAL A 153 10.70 2.35 -6.43
CA VAL A 153 10.27 1.43 -7.48
C VAL A 153 10.82 0.02 -7.20
N PRO A 154 10.11 -1.08 -7.57
CA PRO A 154 8.84 -1.15 -8.29
C PRO A 154 7.64 -0.60 -7.52
N ALA A 155 6.71 0.05 -8.23
CA ALA A 155 5.59 0.74 -7.63
C ALA A 155 4.33 0.73 -8.49
N VAL A 156 3.17 0.84 -7.84
CA VAL A 156 1.88 1.12 -8.44
C VAL A 156 1.37 2.44 -7.89
N PHE A 157 1.10 3.38 -8.78
CA PHE A 157 0.54 4.69 -8.49
C PHE A 157 -0.93 4.69 -8.87
N ILE A 158 -1.82 4.85 -7.89
CA ILE A 158 -3.26 4.83 -8.07
C ILE A 158 -3.80 6.27 -8.00
N SER A 159 -4.47 6.69 -9.06
CA SER A 159 -5.24 7.95 -9.14
C SER A 159 -6.74 7.68 -9.21
N ASN A 160 -7.53 8.63 -8.69
CA ASN A 160 -8.97 8.65 -8.85
C ASN A 160 -9.33 9.76 -9.85
N ASP A 161 -9.71 9.37 -11.06
CA ASP A 161 -9.97 10.29 -12.18
C ASP A 161 -11.36 10.94 -12.07
N GLY A 162 -12.16 10.52 -11.10
CA GLY A 162 -13.43 11.10 -10.74
C GLY A 162 -14.59 10.11 -10.78
N SER A 163 -15.79 10.66 -10.65
CA SER A 163 -17.01 9.86 -10.61
C SER A 163 -18.17 10.50 -11.34
N LYS A 164 -19.06 9.65 -11.84
CA LYS A 164 -20.28 10.03 -12.52
C LYS A 164 -21.47 9.31 -11.88
N ASN A 165 -22.54 10.06 -11.64
CA ASN A 165 -23.82 9.51 -11.18
C ASN A 165 -24.79 9.48 -12.36
N ASP A 166 -25.19 8.29 -12.78
CA ASP A 166 -26.21 8.09 -13.81
C ASP A 166 -27.52 7.60 -13.16
N PRO A 167 -28.69 8.17 -13.50
CA PRO A 167 -29.96 7.69 -12.98
C PRO A 167 -30.17 6.22 -13.31
N PHE A 168 -30.50 5.41 -12.31
CA PHE A 168 -30.64 3.96 -12.47
C PHE A 168 -32.08 3.49 -12.31
N SER A 169 -32.74 3.89 -11.22
CA SER A 169 -34.09 3.43 -10.89
C SER A 169 -34.99 4.57 -10.40
N PHE A 170 -36.30 4.35 -10.54
CA PHE A 170 -37.31 5.23 -9.95
C PHE A 170 -37.16 5.26 -8.43
N GLY A 171 -37.30 6.45 -7.82
CA GLY A 171 -37.08 6.64 -6.38
C GLY A 171 -35.74 7.30 -6.02
N GLY A 172 -34.96 7.76 -7.01
CA GLY A 172 -33.75 8.56 -6.78
C GLY A 172 -32.47 7.75 -6.59
N GLU A 173 -32.48 6.49 -7.02
CA GLU A 173 -31.30 5.63 -7.04
C GLU A 173 -30.44 5.95 -8.27
N ASP A 174 -29.16 6.29 -8.03
CA ASP A 174 -28.18 6.55 -9.07
C ASP A 174 -27.11 5.44 -9.07
N LYS A 175 -26.74 4.99 -10.28
CA LYS A 175 -25.53 4.22 -10.51
C LYS A 175 -24.36 5.19 -10.47
N THR A 176 -23.56 5.10 -9.41
CA THR A 176 -22.31 5.85 -9.30
C THR A 176 -21.17 5.02 -9.88
N THR A 177 -20.58 5.50 -10.98
CA THR A 177 -19.36 4.94 -11.57
C THR A 177 -18.17 5.79 -11.14
N THR A 178 -17.13 5.17 -10.61
CA THR A 178 -15.87 5.81 -10.20
C THR A 178 -14.75 5.22 -11.04
N TYR A 179 -13.91 6.09 -11.59
CA TYR A 179 -12.80 5.71 -12.47
C TYR A 179 -11.50 5.76 -11.68
N PHE A 180 -10.80 4.64 -11.64
CA PHE A 180 -9.45 4.58 -11.09
C PHE A 180 -8.48 4.22 -12.18
N ARG A 181 -7.31 4.84 -12.13
CA ARG A 181 -6.19 4.45 -12.98
C ARG A 181 -5.01 4.09 -12.09
N ALA A 182 -4.33 3.00 -12.44
CA ALA A 182 -3.12 2.57 -11.77
C ALA A 182 -1.96 2.51 -12.76
N ALA A 183 -0.96 3.36 -12.58
CA ALA A 183 0.29 3.33 -13.32
C ALA A 183 1.28 2.39 -12.62
N VAL A 184 1.68 1.33 -13.31
CA VAL A 184 2.59 0.29 -12.80
C VAL A 184 3.98 0.53 -13.36
N ILE A 185 4.96 0.70 -12.48
CA ILE A 185 6.38 0.81 -12.80
C ILE A 185 7.11 -0.41 -12.25
N ALA A 186 7.78 -1.17 -13.12
CA ALA A 186 8.49 -2.39 -12.78
C ALA A 186 9.95 -2.35 -13.23
N GLU A 187 10.83 -3.06 -12.51
CA GLU A 187 12.23 -3.26 -12.89
C GLU A 187 12.40 -4.27 -14.04
N ASN A 188 11.44 -5.18 -14.21
CA ASN A 188 11.49 -6.22 -15.23
C ASN A 188 10.13 -6.44 -15.89
N LEU A 189 10.14 -6.97 -17.12
CA LEU A 189 8.92 -7.26 -17.88
C LEU A 189 8.08 -8.37 -17.23
N TYR A 190 8.71 -9.33 -16.56
CA TYR A 190 8.01 -10.43 -15.91
C TYR A 190 7.07 -9.94 -14.81
N GLY A 191 7.55 -9.07 -13.93
CA GLY A 191 6.76 -8.45 -12.87
C GLY A 191 5.68 -7.53 -13.44
N LEU A 192 5.99 -6.75 -14.49
CA LEU A 192 4.99 -5.92 -15.14
C LEU A 192 3.84 -6.76 -15.72
N ASP A 193 4.16 -7.76 -16.54
CA ASP A 193 3.16 -8.60 -17.19
C ASP A 193 2.37 -9.42 -16.14
N GLY A 194 3.02 -9.83 -15.04
CA GLY A 194 2.37 -10.48 -13.90
C GLY A 194 1.30 -9.61 -13.24
N VAL A 195 1.64 -8.37 -12.85
CA VAL A 195 0.69 -7.42 -12.25
C VAL A 195 -0.46 -7.12 -13.23
N LEU A 196 -0.14 -6.83 -14.50
CA LEU A 196 -1.17 -6.53 -15.49
C LEU A 196 -2.13 -7.71 -15.72
N SER A 197 -1.62 -8.94 -15.73
CA SER A 197 -2.44 -10.15 -15.90
C SER A 197 -3.35 -10.39 -14.70
N VAL A 198 -2.81 -10.33 -13.47
CA VAL A 198 -3.57 -10.57 -12.23
C VAL A 198 -4.77 -9.63 -12.14
N PHE A 199 -4.58 -8.34 -12.47
CA PHE A 199 -5.67 -7.36 -12.44
C PHE A 199 -6.59 -7.41 -13.65
N SER A 200 -6.13 -7.88 -14.81
CA SER A 200 -7.02 -8.12 -15.96
C SER A 200 -8.10 -9.14 -15.61
N ASP A 201 -7.75 -10.15 -14.80
CA ASP A 201 -8.69 -11.17 -14.33
C ASP A 201 -9.62 -10.67 -13.21
N ALA A 202 -9.34 -9.51 -12.60
CA ALA A 202 -10.18 -8.91 -11.54
C ALA A 202 -11.49 -8.28 -12.07
N SER A 203 -11.79 -8.42 -13.35
CA SER A 203 -13.07 -7.98 -13.90
C SER A 203 -14.23 -8.71 -13.21
N HIS A 204 -15.28 -7.96 -12.85
CA HIS A 204 -16.45 -8.47 -12.12
C HIS A 204 -16.19 -8.87 -10.66
N GLU A 205 -15.01 -8.59 -10.11
CA GLU A 205 -14.75 -8.77 -8.69
C GLU A 205 -15.56 -7.80 -7.83
N VAL A 206 -15.85 -8.23 -6.60
CA VAL A 206 -16.63 -7.47 -5.62
C VAL A 206 -15.79 -7.26 -4.38
N PHE A 207 -15.76 -6.02 -3.89
CA PHE A 207 -15.05 -5.65 -2.68
C PHE A 207 -15.93 -4.79 -1.77
N ASN A 208 -15.55 -4.71 -0.50
CA ASN A 208 -16.38 -4.11 0.53
C ASN A 208 -16.03 -2.64 0.72
N LYS A 209 -17.06 -1.83 0.98
CA LYS A 209 -16.92 -0.44 1.37
C LYS A 209 -16.51 -0.40 2.83
N ILE A 210 -15.24 -0.12 3.05
CA ILE A 210 -14.65 0.04 4.38
C ILE A 210 -14.81 1.50 4.80
N SER A 211 -15.30 1.72 6.03
CA SER A 211 -15.39 3.06 6.61
C SER A 211 -13.99 3.62 6.86
N PHE A 212 -13.83 4.93 6.67
CA PHE A 212 -12.55 5.60 6.88
C PHE A 212 -11.99 5.42 8.32
N GLU A 213 -12.88 5.30 9.31
CA GLU A 213 -12.51 5.09 10.72
C GLU A 213 -11.78 3.74 10.92
N ASP A 214 -12.20 2.73 10.16
CA ASP A 214 -11.68 1.37 10.20
C ASP A 214 -10.38 1.20 9.38
N PHE A 215 -9.84 2.27 8.78
CA PHE A 215 -8.55 2.21 8.10
C PHE A 215 -7.46 1.71 9.07
N PRO A 216 -6.61 0.73 8.68
CA PRO A 216 -5.80 -0.01 9.63
C PRO A 216 -4.61 0.75 10.21
N LEU A 217 -4.13 1.80 9.54
CA LEU A 217 -2.91 2.51 9.93
C LEU A 217 -3.20 3.79 10.72
N ASN A 218 -2.30 4.11 11.65
CA ASN A 218 -2.27 5.37 12.40
C ASN A 218 -1.37 6.41 11.71
N GLU A 219 -1.22 7.57 12.34
CA GLU A 219 -0.42 8.69 11.83
C GLU A 219 1.09 8.41 11.68
N PHE A 220 1.60 7.40 12.40
CA PHE A 220 2.98 6.96 12.33
C PHE A 220 3.20 5.84 11.30
N GLY A 221 2.15 5.43 10.57
CA GLY A 221 2.20 4.29 9.65
C GLY A 221 2.20 2.93 10.36
N ASP A 222 1.91 2.91 11.66
CA ASP A 222 1.78 1.70 12.47
C ASP A 222 0.31 1.25 12.54
N LEU A 223 0.09 -0.03 12.81
CA LEU A 223 -1.24 -0.60 12.93
C LEU A 223 -1.95 0.00 14.15
N LYS A 224 -3.20 0.43 13.95
CA LYS A 224 -4.05 0.91 15.05
C LYS A 224 -4.28 -0.24 16.05
N SER A 225 -3.98 0.01 17.32
CA SER A 225 -4.38 -0.87 18.42
C SER A 225 -5.90 -0.82 18.59
N GLY A 226 -6.61 -1.80 18.03
CA GLY A 226 -8.06 -1.93 18.10
C GLY A 226 -8.48 -3.39 18.23
N ASN A 227 -9.62 -3.62 18.89
CA ASN A 227 -10.20 -4.94 19.20
C ASN A 227 -10.54 -5.74 17.92
N TYR A 228 -9.55 -6.32 17.25
CA TYR A 228 -9.76 -7.43 16.33
C TYR A 228 -9.61 -8.71 17.15
N ALA A 229 -10.73 -9.16 17.71
CA ALA A 229 -10.97 -10.41 18.43
C ALA A 229 -9.75 -11.11 19.08
N GLY A 230 -9.43 -10.71 20.33
CA GLY A 230 -8.78 -11.61 21.29
C GLY A 230 -7.34 -11.28 21.68
N GLY A 231 -7.17 -10.22 22.49
CA GLY A 231 -5.92 -10.01 23.25
C GLY A 231 -4.84 -9.25 22.50
N GLN A 232 -3.81 -8.83 23.23
CA GLN A 232 -2.69 -8.01 22.78
C GLN A 232 -2.10 -8.56 21.47
N ASP A 233 -1.85 -7.65 20.52
CA ASP A 233 -1.46 -7.85 19.11
C ASP A 233 -2.62 -7.66 18.12
N ALA A 234 -3.06 -6.41 17.96
CA ALA A 234 -3.90 -6.04 16.82
C ALA A 234 -3.10 -6.24 15.53
N VAL A 235 -3.34 -7.36 14.86
CA VAL A 235 -2.86 -7.62 13.51
C VAL A 235 -4.01 -7.29 12.56
N TYR A 236 -3.77 -6.37 11.63
CA TYR A 236 -4.76 -6.05 10.61
C TYR A 236 -5.04 -7.28 9.76
N ASN A 237 -6.32 -7.54 9.48
CA ASN A 237 -6.76 -8.65 8.64
C ASN A 237 -7.87 -8.16 7.71
N TYR A 238 -7.59 -8.13 6.41
CA TYR A 238 -8.55 -7.64 5.43
C TYR A 238 -9.80 -8.53 5.34
N ASP A 239 -9.69 -9.86 5.42
CA ASP A 239 -10.84 -10.76 5.36
C ASP A 239 -11.81 -10.55 6.54
N LEU A 240 -11.30 -10.37 7.75
CA LEU A 240 -12.15 -10.04 8.90
C LEU A 240 -12.84 -8.67 8.74
N LEU A 241 -12.12 -7.70 8.18
CA LEU A 241 -12.67 -6.37 7.91
C LEU A 241 -13.71 -6.40 6.79
N LYS A 242 -13.49 -7.22 5.77
CA LYS A 242 -14.41 -7.50 4.68
C LYS A 242 -15.72 -8.08 5.20
N GLU A 243 -15.64 -9.07 6.09
CA GLU A 243 -16.81 -9.69 6.72
C GLU A 243 -17.61 -8.71 7.60
N LYS A 244 -16.93 -7.80 8.31
CA LYS A 244 -17.57 -6.74 9.09
C LYS A 244 -18.42 -5.81 8.21
N HIS A 245 -18.02 -5.57 6.96
CA HIS A 245 -18.66 -4.65 6.02
C HIS A 245 -19.41 -5.36 4.88
N LYS A 246 -19.83 -6.61 5.08
CA LYS A 246 -20.44 -7.46 4.04
C LYS A 246 -21.65 -6.84 3.32
N ASP A 247 -22.41 -5.99 4.01
CA ASP A 247 -23.66 -5.43 3.48
C ASP A 247 -23.45 -4.24 2.53
N ASN A 248 -22.24 -3.66 2.49
CA ASN A 248 -21.92 -2.52 1.64
C ASN A 248 -20.82 -2.87 0.66
N ILE A 249 -21.20 -3.16 -0.58
CA ILE A 249 -20.25 -3.60 -1.62
C ILE A 249 -20.02 -2.56 -2.70
N PHE A 250 -18.89 -2.73 -3.38
CA PHE A 250 -18.49 -2.13 -4.64
C PHE A 250 -18.23 -3.26 -5.64
N MET A 251 -18.49 -3.01 -6.92
CA MET A 251 -18.22 -3.98 -7.97
C MET A 251 -17.27 -3.37 -9.00
N ILE A 252 -16.28 -4.14 -9.43
CA ILE A 252 -15.41 -3.80 -10.55
C ILE A 252 -16.13 -4.21 -11.81
N GLN A 253 -16.66 -3.24 -12.55
CA GLN A 253 -17.39 -3.51 -13.78
C GLN A 253 -16.44 -3.95 -14.90
N LYS A 254 -15.28 -3.29 -14.99
CA LYS A 254 -14.32 -3.51 -16.08
C LYS A 254 -12.91 -3.17 -15.60
N VAL A 255 -11.95 -3.93 -16.11
CA VAL A 255 -10.52 -3.61 -16.03
C VAL A 255 -9.94 -3.58 -17.44
N GLY A 256 -9.15 -2.57 -17.75
CA GLY A 256 -8.38 -2.47 -18.98
C GLY A 256 -6.90 -2.42 -18.66
N ALA A 257 -6.12 -3.35 -19.18
CA ALA A 257 -4.66 -3.33 -19.07
C ALA A 257 -4.03 -2.84 -20.37
N SER A 258 -3.05 -1.95 -20.27
CA SER A 258 -2.27 -1.49 -21.40
C SER A 258 -0.79 -1.34 -21.04
N ARG A 259 0.06 -1.40 -22.06
CA ARG A 259 1.51 -1.32 -21.90
C ARG A 259 2.06 -0.19 -22.75
N MET A 260 2.92 0.64 -22.17
CA MET A 260 3.59 1.71 -22.91
C MET A 260 4.55 1.13 -23.97
N THR A 261 4.62 1.69 -25.17
CA THR A 261 5.47 1.16 -26.25
C THR A 261 6.94 1.61 -26.14
N ASP A 262 7.86 0.76 -26.61
CA ASP A 262 9.32 0.90 -26.39
C ASP A 262 9.97 2.19 -26.92
N ASN A 263 9.36 2.84 -27.91
CA ASN A 263 9.94 4.04 -28.53
C ASN A 263 9.87 5.29 -27.63
N LEU A 264 8.93 5.35 -26.69
CA LEU A 264 8.85 6.41 -25.67
C LEU A 264 9.64 6.06 -24.40
N ARG A 265 10.02 4.78 -24.20
CA ARG A 265 10.69 4.29 -22.98
C ARG A 265 12.15 4.73 -22.87
N LYS A 266 12.91 4.66 -23.96
CA LYS A 266 14.36 4.99 -23.98
C LYS A 266 14.70 6.45 -23.68
N VAL A 267 13.72 7.33 -23.70
CA VAL A 267 13.92 8.78 -23.53
C VAL A 267 13.60 9.22 -22.10
N ILE A 268 12.80 8.46 -21.35
CA ILE A 268 12.16 8.95 -20.12
C ILE A 268 12.65 8.18 -18.88
N ILE A 269 12.93 6.88 -18.96
CA ILE A 269 13.32 6.10 -17.78
C ILE A 269 14.44 5.09 -18.10
N ASP A 270 15.56 5.18 -17.36
CA ASP A 270 16.64 4.20 -17.46
C ASP A 270 16.17 2.84 -16.91
N ASN A 271 16.07 1.84 -17.78
CA ASN A 271 15.83 0.42 -17.46
C ASN A 271 14.54 0.06 -16.68
N LEU A 272 13.52 0.92 -16.60
CA LEU A 272 12.21 0.55 -16.02
C LEU A 272 11.14 0.36 -17.10
N PHE A 273 10.14 -0.46 -16.76
CA PHE A 273 9.00 -0.77 -17.62
C PHE A 273 7.71 -0.19 -17.03
N VAL A 274 6.90 0.41 -17.89
CA VAL A 274 5.64 1.06 -17.49
C VAL A 274 4.44 0.40 -18.18
N GLY A 275 3.38 0.19 -17.40
CA GLY A 275 2.05 -0.20 -17.86
C GLY A 275 0.95 0.51 -17.08
N PHE A 276 -0.29 0.40 -17.57
CA PHE A 276 -1.44 1.07 -16.99
C PHE A 276 -2.59 0.09 -16.82
N LEU A 277 -3.33 0.26 -15.74
CA LEU A 277 -4.58 -0.44 -15.45
C LEU A 277 -5.69 0.60 -15.25
N ASP A 278 -6.73 0.54 -16.08
CA ASP A 278 -7.92 1.37 -15.97
C ASP A 278 -9.06 0.55 -15.35
N PHE A 279 -9.61 1.00 -14.24
CA PHE A 279 -10.70 0.34 -13.51
C PHE A 279 -11.98 1.17 -13.55
N GLU A 280 -13.10 0.51 -13.83
CA GLU A 280 -14.43 1.06 -13.65
C GLU A 280 -15.10 0.41 -12.43
N VAL A 281 -15.23 1.17 -11.34
CA VAL A 281 -15.87 0.71 -10.10
C VAL A 281 -17.28 1.27 -10.01
N ILE A 282 -18.27 0.42 -9.73
CA ILE A 282 -19.67 0.80 -9.64
C ILE A 282 -20.28 0.56 -8.26
N LYS A 283 -21.19 1.45 -7.87
CA LYS A 283 -22.09 1.28 -6.73
C LYS A 283 -23.46 1.87 -7.03
N TYR A 284 -24.52 1.17 -6.67
CA TYR A 284 -25.88 1.72 -6.63
C TYR A 284 -26.11 2.40 -5.28
N ARG A 285 -26.49 3.68 -5.29
CA ARG A 285 -26.71 4.46 -4.07
C ARG A 285 -27.71 5.59 -4.30
N TYR A 286 -28.13 6.22 -3.21
CA TYR A 286 -29.00 7.40 -3.22
C TYR A 286 -28.19 8.66 -2.87
N PRO A 287 -27.54 9.34 -3.83
CA PRO A 287 -26.65 10.47 -3.54
C PRO A 287 -27.39 11.78 -3.22
N ARG A 288 -28.71 11.82 -3.44
CA ARG A 288 -29.55 13.04 -3.34
C ARG A 288 -30.34 13.12 -2.03
N LEU A 289 -30.15 12.16 -1.14
CA LEU A 289 -30.78 12.08 0.19
C LEU A 289 -29.78 12.45 1.29
#